data_AF-A0A0C3BF14-F1
#
_entry.id   AF-A0A0C3BF14-F1
#
_cell.length_a   1.000
_cell.length_b   1.000
_cell.length_c   1.000
_cell.angle_alpha   90.00
_cell.angle_beta   90.00
_cell.angle_gamma   90.00
#
_symmetry.space_group_name_H-M   'P 1'
#
loop_
_entity.id
_entity.type
_entity.pdbx_description
1 polymer ?
#
loop_
_entity_poly.entity_id
_entity_poly.type
_entity_poly.pdbx_seq_one_letter_code
_entity_poly.pdbx_strand_id
1 'polypeptide(L)'
;MPQPAGSLEGLDDNYPIVIDGTDRQDFEYLLEYLYDQVKSPSIPFLVAVLRLSIRWLLPVRHDFAFETLPGHTDFTPFLQLQLAHEF
;
A
#
# COMPACT_ATOMS: atom_id res chain seq x y z
N MET A 1 -6.96 35.76 9.46
CA MET A 1 -6.01 34.92 8.70
C MET A 1 -6.65 34.65 7.34
N PRO A 2 -6.08 35.08 6.21
CA PRO A 2 -6.60 34.70 4.90
C PRO A 2 -6.33 33.20 4.66
N GLN A 3 -7.32 32.47 4.15
CA GLN A 3 -7.14 31.08 3.73
C GLN A 3 -6.11 31.03 2.59
N PRO A 4 -5.26 29.99 2.53
CA PRO A 4 -4.46 29.77 1.34
C PRO A 4 -5.42 29.49 0.18
N ALA A 5 -5.11 30.04 -1.00
CA ALA A 5 -5.87 29.77 -2.22
C ALA A 5 -6.08 28.24 -2.33
N GLY A 6 -7.34 27.81 -2.33
CA GLY A 6 -7.68 26.39 -2.29
C GLY A 6 -6.97 25.64 -3.42
N SER A 7 -6.29 24.54 -3.08
CA SER A 7 -5.69 23.66 -4.07
C SER A 7 -6.79 23.23 -5.05
N LEU A 8 -6.54 23.38 -6.35
CA LEU A 8 -7.44 22.87 -7.40
C LEU A 8 -7.37 21.34 -7.52
N GLU A 9 -6.45 20.71 -6.78
CA GLU A 9 -6.25 19.26 -6.77
C GLU A 9 -7.48 18.48 -6.29
N GLY A 10 -7.84 17.44 -7.04
CA GLY A 10 -9.00 16.58 -6.79
C GLY A 10 -10.34 17.17 -7.24
N LEU A 11 -10.34 18.26 -8.00
CA LEU A 11 -11.58 18.91 -8.46
C LEU A 11 -12.25 18.18 -9.63
N ASP A 12 -11.47 17.80 -10.64
CA ASP A 12 -11.90 17.09 -11.83
C ASP A 12 -10.73 16.34 -12.48
N ASP A 13 -10.96 15.69 -13.62
CA ASP A 13 -9.94 14.93 -14.34
C ASP A 13 -8.76 15.79 -14.85
N ASN A 14 -8.93 17.10 -14.97
CA ASN A 14 -7.86 18.03 -15.33
C ASN A 14 -6.98 18.41 -14.13
N TYR A 15 -7.47 18.18 -12.91
CA TYR A 15 -6.75 18.40 -11.66
C TYR A 15 -6.79 17.15 -10.77
N PRO A 16 -6.15 16.04 -11.19
CA PRO A 16 -6.18 14.80 -10.42
C PRO A 16 -5.42 14.95 -9.10
N ILE A 17 -5.78 14.13 -8.11
CA ILE A 17 -4.96 13.95 -6.91
C ILE A 17 -3.70 13.16 -7.31
N VAL A 18 -2.53 13.75 -7.08
CA VAL A 18 -1.26 13.09 -7.39
C VAL A 18 -0.68 12.51 -6.11
N ILE A 19 -0.50 11.19 -6.09
CA ILE A 19 0.05 10.48 -4.95
C ILE A 19 1.54 10.20 -5.21
N ASP A 20 2.40 11.09 -4.74
CA ASP A 20 3.84 10.97 -4.95
C ASP A 20 4.44 9.72 -4.29
N GLY A 21 5.35 9.08 -5.01
CA GLY A 21 6.13 7.94 -4.52
C GLY A 21 5.33 6.65 -4.35
N THR A 22 4.14 6.55 -4.93
CA THR A 22 3.32 5.34 -4.96
C THR A 22 3.22 4.85 -6.40
N ASP A 23 3.64 3.61 -6.64
CA ASP A 23 3.43 2.98 -7.95
C ASP A 23 1.94 2.66 -8.14
N ARG A 24 1.46 2.77 -9.37
CA ARG A 24 0.06 2.49 -9.71
C ARG A 24 -0.33 1.06 -9.33
N GLN A 25 0.52 0.08 -9.60
CA GLN A 25 0.24 -1.33 -9.35
C GLN A 25 0.09 -1.61 -7.86
N ASP A 26 0.95 -1.00 -7.04
CA ASP A 26 0.86 -1.14 -5.58
C ASP A 26 -0.41 -0.53 -5.03
N PHE A 27 -0.82 0.61 -5.60
CA PHE A 27 -2.08 1.23 -5.23
C PHE A 27 -3.27 0.34 -5.63
N GLU A 28 -3.25 -0.26 -6.82
CA GLU A 28 -4.25 -1.23 -7.24
C GLU A 28 -4.32 -2.43 -6.28
N TYR A 29 -3.18 -2.98 -5.84
CA TYR A 29 -3.14 -4.05 -4.83
C TYR A 29 -3.73 -3.63 -3.49
N LEU A 30 -3.43 -2.41 -3.04
CA LEU A 30 -4.04 -1.88 -1.82
C LEU A 30 -5.55 -1.70 -1.99
N LEU A 31 -6.04 -1.24 -3.15
CA LEU A 31 -7.47 -1.11 -3.43
C LEU A 31 -8.16 -2.49 -3.45
N GLU A 32 -7.58 -3.48 -4.12
CA GLU A 32 -8.10 -4.86 -4.12
C GLU A 32 -8.24 -5.39 -2.68
N TYR A 33 -7.27 -5.10 -1.82
CA TYR A 33 -7.34 -5.43 -0.40
C TYR A 33 -8.38 -4.58 0.37
N LEU A 34 -8.54 -3.29 0.03
CA LEU A 34 -9.54 -2.39 0.63
C LEU A 34 -10.96 -2.83 0.37
N TYR A 35 -11.22 -3.33 -0.84
CA TYR A 35 -12.54 -3.74 -1.31
C TYR A 35 -12.79 -5.25 -1.21
N ASP A 36 -11.95 -5.99 -0.48
CA ASP A 36 -12.09 -7.43 -0.24
C ASP A 36 -12.17 -8.26 -1.54
N GLN A 37 -11.39 -7.87 -2.55
CA GLN A 37 -11.34 -8.53 -3.86
C GLN A 37 -10.15 -9.49 -3.99
N VAL A 38 -9.50 -9.82 -2.87
CA VAL A 38 -8.28 -10.63 -2.85
C VAL A 38 -8.63 -12.09 -3.13
N LYS A 39 -8.15 -12.61 -4.26
CA LYS A 39 -8.34 -14.03 -4.63
C LYS A 39 -7.18 -14.92 -4.19
N SER A 40 -5.96 -14.49 -4.46
CA SER A 40 -4.73 -15.18 -4.08
C SER A 40 -3.62 -14.14 -3.97
N PRO A 41 -3.24 -13.74 -2.75
CA PRO A 41 -2.24 -12.71 -2.56
C PRO A 41 -0.86 -13.26 -2.97
N SER A 42 -0.15 -12.54 -3.82
CA SER A 42 1.24 -12.82 -4.15
C SER A 42 2.19 -12.10 -3.18
N ILE A 43 3.48 -12.45 -3.16
CA ILE A 43 4.47 -11.71 -2.36
C ILE A 43 4.48 -10.21 -2.72
N PRO A 44 4.53 -9.80 -4.02
CA PRO A 44 4.45 -8.38 -4.39
C PRO A 44 3.20 -7.68 -3.85
N PHE A 45 2.04 -8.36 -3.92
CA PHE A 45 0.79 -7.86 -3.37
C PHE A 45 0.90 -7.59 -1.86
N LEU A 46 1.41 -8.56 -1.10
CA LEU A 46 1.54 -8.45 0.35
C LEU A 46 2.53 -7.34 0.75
N VAL A 47 3.64 -7.21 0.03
CA VAL A 47 4.64 -6.15 0.26
C VAL A 47 4.06 -4.77 -0.06
N ALA A 48 3.32 -4.63 -1.17
CA ALA A 48 2.66 -3.38 -1.54
C ALA A 48 1.64 -2.94 -0.49
N VAL A 49 0.78 -3.88 -0.05
CA VAL A 49 -0.22 -3.64 1.00
C VAL A 49 0.47 -3.21 2.28
N LEU A 50 1.51 -3.93 2.73
CA LEU A 50 2.27 -3.59 3.94
C LEU A 50 2.89 -2.18 3.84
N ARG A 51 3.56 -1.87 2.74
CA ARG A 51 4.23 -0.59 2.53
C ARG A 51 3.27 0.60 2.57
N LEU A 52 2.17 0.51 1.81
CA LEU A 52 1.20 1.60 1.72
C LEU A 52 0.35 1.73 2.99
N SER A 53 0.05 0.61 3.66
CA SER A 53 -0.65 0.65 4.95
C SER A 53 0.20 1.24 6.07
N ILE A 54 1.52 1.07 6.06
CA ILE A 54 2.43 1.78 6.98
C ILE A 54 2.47 3.28 6.63
N ARG A 55 2.71 3.61 5.36
CA ARG A 55 2.81 5.00 4.89
C ARG A 55 1.57 5.83 5.24
N TRP A 56 0.38 5.25 5.09
CA TRP A 56 -0.89 5.94 5.33
C TRP A 56 -1.54 5.60 6.67
N LEU A 57 -0.80 4.95 7.58
CA LEU A 57 -1.24 4.62 8.93
C LEU A 57 -2.59 3.90 8.95
N LEU A 58 -2.76 2.90 8.07
CA LEU A 58 -3.96 2.06 7.98
C LEU A 58 -3.82 0.87 8.96
N PRO A 59 -4.35 0.94 10.21
CA PRO A 59 -3.91 0.07 11.31
C PRO A 59 -4.39 -1.37 11.19
N VAL A 60 -5.56 -1.58 10.58
CA VAL A 60 -6.22 -2.89 10.49
C VAL A 60 -5.57 -3.80 9.44
N ARG A 61 -4.50 -3.33 8.78
CA ARG A 61 -4.06 -3.81 7.47
C ARG A 61 -2.62 -4.33 7.43
N HIS A 62 -1.87 -4.12 8.51
CA HIS A 62 -0.51 -4.65 8.68
C HIS A 62 -0.54 -6.14 9.03
N ASP A 63 -1.47 -6.51 9.92
CA ASP A 63 -1.59 -7.87 10.46
C ASP A 63 -1.81 -8.91 9.36
N PHE A 64 -2.65 -8.60 8.37
CA PHE A 64 -2.90 -9.49 7.24
C PHE A 64 -1.62 -9.85 6.47
N ALA A 65 -0.77 -8.87 6.18
CA ALA A 65 0.48 -9.12 5.46
C ALA A 65 1.47 -9.92 6.31
N PHE A 66 1.60 -9.57 7.60
CA PHE A 66 2.46 -10.29 8.55
C PHE A 66 2.04 -11.74 8.79
N GLU A 67 0.74 -12.02 8.82
CA GLU A 67 0.21 -13.37 9.00
C GLU A 67 0.33 -14.22 7.73
N THR A 68 0.20 -13.60 6.55
CA THR A 68 0.14 -14.34 5.27
C THR A 68 1.53 -14.59 4.67
N LEU A 69 2.47 -13.65 4.82
CA LEU A 69 3.83 -13.75 4.25
C LEU A 69 4.57 -15.04 4.66
N PRO A 70 4.60 -15.46 5.94
CA PRO A 70 5.30 -16.69 6.37
C PRO A 70 4.77 -17.98 5.74
N GLY A 71 3.52 -17.98 5.23
CA GLY A 71 2.91 -19.13 4.57
C GLY A 71 3.35 -19.34 3.12
N HIS A 72 4.02 -18.35 2.50
CA HIS A 72 4.50 -18.45 1.13
C HIS A 72 5.84 -19.18 1.04
N THR A 73 5.96 -20.12 0.10
CA THR A 73 7.21 -20.86 -0.17
C THR A 73 8.38 -19.93 -0.54
N ASP A 74 8.07 -18.77 -1.12
CA ASP A 74 9.05 -17.79 -1.58
C ASP A 74 9.42 -16.77 -0.50
N PHE A 75 8.83 -16.89 0.71
CA PHE A 75 9.18 -16.06 1.86
C PHE A 75 10.47 -16.54 2.50
N THR A 76 11.59 -16.15 1.90
CA THR A 76 12.92 -16.53 2.37
C THR A 76 13.38 -15.68 3.57
N PRO A 77 14.31 -16.18 4.39
CA PRO A 77 14.92 -15.37 5.47
C PRO A 77 15.57 -14.08 4.98
N PHE A 78 16.10 -14.08 3.74
CA PHE A 78 16.65 -12.89 3.11
C PHE A 78 15.56 -11.84 2.86
N LEU A 79 14.42 -12.25 2.29
CA LEU A 79 13.28 -11.35 2.07
C LEU A 79 12.73 -10.83 3.40
N GLN A 80 12.65 -11.66 4.43
CA GLN A 80 12.26 -11.24 5.78
C GLN A 80 13.18 -10.15 6.32
N LEU A 81 14.50 -10.34 6.19
CA LEU A 81 15.49 -9.36 6.63
C LEU A 81 15.39 -8.05 5.83
N GLN A 82 15.17 -8.14 4.51
CA GLN A 82 14.97 -6.97 3.66
C GLN A 82 13.75 -6.16 4.08
N LEU A 83 12.61 -6.81 4.32
CA LEU A 83 11.39 -6.15 4.77
C LEU A 83 11.57 -5.52 6.15
N ALA A 84 12.26 -6.20 7.08
CA ALA A 84 12.56 -5.65 8.39
C ALA A 84 13.56 -4.46 8.36
N HIS A 85 14.27 -4.26 7.25
CA HIS A 85 15.14 -3.09 7.05
C HIS A 85 14.40 -1.93 6.38
N GLU A 86 13.43 -2.23 5.51
CA GLU A 86 12.64 -1.22 4.78
C GLU A 86 11.55 -0.56 5.65
N PHE A 87 11.15 -1.19 6.76
CA PHE A 87 10.10 -0.72 7.68
C PHE A 87 10.63 -0.56 9.11
#